data_AF-A0A812X306-F1
#
_entry.id   AF-A0A812X306-F1
#
_cell.length_a   1.000
_cell.length_b   1.000
_cell.length_c   1.000
_cell.angle_alpha   90.00
_cell.angle_beta   90.00
_cell.angle_gamma   90.00
#
_symmetry.space_group_name_H-M   'P 1'
#
loop_
_entity.id
_entity.type
_entity.pdbx_description
1 polymer ?
#
loop_
_entity_poly.entity_id
_entity_poly.type
_entity_poly.pdbx_seq_one_letter_code
_entity_poly.pdbx_strand_id
1 'polypeptide(L)'
;MKRRRLLYKQPLPAAPSSDELGQVRTLVRDKWVASYLAEHGRGGQDARAAAKREFTSAANKRQMLSSMLESGQVPPRLHAAATRLIMAWTSETPLRGPHEVEEDVMSSYRGSGTMFRYSGSWSRVDDAAMSAVLVAKGHNGISEVCSRLKCHPYVQGLWDEFSAFRQQLVSSTPITRWTAAMELHVEASLAANPPIPLVHIHFMFDAIGKTISFRNEPGLKFRNSQPYRSLAAPVARGRACKRAYDQGHFYLTPLKTGAILHATNAPPFKSYAVSPEWITSMWQGDKLSPESAKELYLKCKKHVKQYCDNVTSQVQMTQQSNLQERQAAAQAALLRMHRPRVYLEPVEQEFLPQFQVDAFRRRFLVLDGPTKLGKTIFASSLAGPEHTLELNCASSMEPNLRDFNNDVHRAIVFDEASCAMVLRHKKLFQGGVQPLELASSNTNCYSYKVWVYGTMMIVTSNTWTAELHELSPEDASWLRSNSVHVYCTQKLYC
;
A
#
# COMPACT_ATOMS: atom_id res chain seq x y z
N MET A 1 -36.89 -18.28 93.38
CA MET A 1 -35.56 -18.38 92.72
C MET A 1 -35.60 -17.64 91.39
N LYS A 2 -34.63 -16.74 91.17
CA LYS A 2 -34.61 -15.69 90.13
C LYS A 2 -34.40 -16.26 88.71
N ARG A 3 -35.31 -15.98 87.77
CA ARG A 3 -35.05 -16.12 86.32
C ARG A 3 -34.28 -14.89 85.83
N ARG A 4 -33.04 -15.11 85.36
CA ARG A 4 -32.23 -14.13 84.64
C ARG A 4 -32.92 -13.74 83.32
N ARG A 5 -33.19 -12.45 83.12
CA ARG A 5 -33.52 -11.89 81.80
C ARG A 5 -32.22 -11.72 81.01
N LEU A 6 -32.13 -12.37 79.86
CA LEU A 6 -31.08 -12.16 78.86
C LEU A 6 -31.27 -10.78 78.21
N LEU A 7 -30.35 -9.85 78.50
CA LEU A 7 -30.10 -8.65 77.73
C LEU A 7 -29.17 -9.03 76.58
N TYR A 8 -29.67 -9.15 75.35
CA TYR A 8 -28.94 -8.89 74.09
C TYR A 8 -29.98 -8.94 72.95
N LYS A 9 -30.56 -7.78 72.60
CA LYS A 9 -31.20 -7.62 71.29
C LYS A 9 -30.06 -7.43 70.28
N GLN A 10 -29.88 -8.37 69.37
CA GLN A 10 -29.09 -8.13 68.16
C GLN A 10 -29.67 -6.91 67.43
N PRO A 11 -28.84 -6.02 66.87
CA PRO A 11 -29.34 -4.97 66.00
C PRO A 11 -30.03 -5.61 64.79
N LEU A 12 -31.16 -5.01 64.39
CA LEU A 12 -31.90 -5.40 63.19
C LEU A 12 -30.94 -5.44 61.98
N PRO A 13 -31.05 -6.45 61.10
CA PRO A 13 -30.25 -6.48 59.88
C PRO A 13 -30.51 -5.20 59.08
N ALA A 14 -29.42 -4.57 58.62
CA ALA A 14 -29.51 -3.38 57.78
C ALA A 14 -30.42 -3.64 56.57
N ALA A 15 -31.22 -2.64 56.20
CA ALA A 15 -32.06 -2.70 55.01
C ALA A 15 -31.22 -3.12 53.78
N PRO A 16 -31.71 -4.01 52.91
CA PRO A 16 -30.92 -4.49 51.78
C PRO A 16 -30.49 -3.31 50.90
N SER A 17 -29.19 -3.23 50.62
CA SER A 17 -28.60 -2.22 49.75
C SER A 17 -29.30 -2.18 48.39
N SER A 18 -29.44 -0.99 47.84
CA SER A 18 -30.04 -0.66 46.53
C SER A 18 -29.22 -1.17 45.32
N ASP A 19 -28.80 -2.45 45.32
CA ASP A 19 -28.18 -3.07 44.15
C ASP A 19 -29.25 -3.51 43.14
N GLU A 20 -29.75 -2.52 42.40
CA GLU A 20 -30.75 -2.72 41.35
C GLU A 20 -30.29 -3.71 40.28
N LEU A 21 -28.98 -3.74 39.95
CA LEU A 21 -28.42 -4.68 38.97
C LEU A 21 -28.41 -6.12 39.50
N GLY A 22 -28.07 -6.32 40.78
CA GLY A 22 -28.17 -7.60 41.46
C GLY A 22 -29.61 -8.13 41.52
N GLN A 23 -30.58 -7.23 41.73
CA GLN A 23 -32.01 -7.56 41.70
C GLN A 23 -32.45 -8.01 40.30
N VAL A 24 -32.09 -7.27 39.25
CA VAL A 24 -32.43 -7.65 37.86
C VAL A 24 -31.79 -8.99 37.50
N ARG A 25 -30.50 -9.21 37.82
CA ARG A 25 -29.81 -10.49 37.55
C ARG A 25 -30.51 -11.68 38.23
N THR A 26 -30.98 -11.48 39.46
CA THR A 26 -31.73 -12.49 40.21
C THR A 26 -33.07 -12.79 39.56
N LEU A 27 -33.80 -11.75 39.14
CA LEU A 27 -35.08 -11.84 38.43
C LEU A 27 -34.97 -12.65 37.14
N VAL A 28 -33.96 -12.34 36.30
CA VAL A 28 -33.70 -13.07 35.06
C VAL A 28 -33.32 -14.51 35.38
N ARG A 29 -32.40 -14.76 36.31
CA ARG A 29 -32.01 -16.12 36.68
C ARG A 29 -33.21 -16.96 37.13
N ASP A 30 -34.04 -16.41 38.01
CA ASP A 30 -35.14 -17.15 38.61
C ASP A 30 -36.26 -17.43 37.58
N LYS A 31 -36.48 -16.52 36.62
CA LYS A 31 -37.35 -16.75 35.46
C LYS A 31 -36.81 -17.86 34.56
N TRP A 32 -35.51 -17.83 34.24
CA TRP A 32 -34.87 -18.86 33.41
C TRP A 32 -35.01 -20.24 34.05
N VAL A 33 -34.69 -20.34 35.33
CA VAL A 33 -34.78 -21.58 36.10
C VAL A 33 -36.21 -22.10 36.13
N ALA A 34 -37.21 -21.23 36.24
CA ALA A 34 -38.61 -21.64 36.19
C ALA A 34 -39.00 -22.23 34.82
N SER A 35 -38.64 -21.57 33.72
CA SER A 35 -38.89 -22.07 32.36
C SER A 35 -38.14 -23.39 32.07
N TYR A 36 -36.86 -23.45 32.43
CA TYR A 36 -36.02 -24.64 32.25
C TYR A 36 -36.59 -25.87 32.99
N LEU A 37 -36.99 -25.68 34.25
CA LEU A 37 -37.59 -26.77 35.05
C LEU A 37 -38.93 -27.23 34.48
N ALA A 38 -39.76 -26.30 33.98
CA ALA A 38 -41.04 -26.62 33.34
C ALA A 38 -40.85 -27.42 32.05
N GLU A 39 -39.90 -27.03 31.19
CA GLU A 39 -39.59 -27.72 29.93
C GLU A 39 -39.05 -29.14 30.15
N HIS A 40 -38.29 -29.36 31.23
CA HIS A 40 -37.67 -30.66 31.52
C HIS A 40 -38.49 -31.52 32.48
N GLY A 41 -39.67 -31.07 32.91
CA GLY A 41 -40.52 -31.80 33.85
C GLY A 41 -39.86 -32.06 35.22
N ARG A 42 -38.92 -31.21 35.65
CA ARG A 42 -38.15 -31.39 36.89
C ARG A 42 -38.66 -30.45 37.99
N GLY A 43 -38.74 -30.96 39.22
CA GLY A 43 -39.13 -30.20 40.41
C GLY A 43 -38.20 -30.42 41.59
N GLY A 44 -38.33 -29.61 42.64
CA GLY A 44 -37.56 -29.73 43.88
C GLY A 44 -36.34 -28.81 43.98
N GLN A 45 -35.80 -28.67 45.20
CA GLN A 45 -34.70 -27.74 45.50
C GLN A 45 -33.40 -28.12 44.78
N ASP A 46 -33.10 -29.41 44.66
CA ASP A 46 -31.87 -29.90 44.02
C ASP A 46 -31.86 -29.64 42.51
N ALA A 47 -32.98 -29.88 41.83
CA ALA A 47 -33.15 -29.56 40.41
C ALA A 47 -33.00 -28.04 40.17
N ARG A 48 -33.53 -27.22 41.09
CA ARG A 48 -33.41 -25.76 41.05
C ARG A 48 -31.96 -25.30 41.26
N ALA A 49 -31.22 -25.94 42.16
CA ALA A 49 -29.80 -25.66 42.38
C ALA A 49 -28.92 -26.10 41.20
N ALA A 50 -29.24 -27.24 40.56
CA ALA A 50 -28.59 -27.69 39.34
C ALA A 50 -28.84 -26.71 38.17
N ALA A 51 -30.09 -26.33 37.91
CA ALA A 51 -30.44 -25.35 36.89
C ALA A 51 -29.74 -23.99 37.13
N LYS A 52 -29.66 -23.51 38.38
CA LYS A 52 -28.90 -22.28 38.69
C LYS A 52 -27.42 -22.35 38.30
N ARG A 53 -26.79 -23.54 38.32
CA ARG A 53 -25.40 -23.75 37.88
C ARG A 53 -25.27 -23.77 36.36
N GLU A 54 -26.32 -24.16 35.64
CA GLU A 54 -26.37 -24.17 34.17
C GLU A 54 -26.65 -22.79 33.55
N PHE A 55 -27.08 -21.80 34.35
CA PHE A 55 -27.38 -20.44 33.92
C PHE A 55 -26.13 -19.63 33.52
N THR A 56 -25.45 -20.01 32.45
CA THR A 56 -24.12 -19.48 32.06
C THR A 56 -24.14 -18.61 30.80
N SER A 57 -24.89 -18.94 29.74
CA SER A 57 -24.80 -18.20 28.46
C SER A 57 -25.39 -16.78 28.52
N ALA A 58 -24.66 -15.79 28.01
CA ALA A 58 -25.09 -14.38 28.01
C ALA A 58 -26.20 -14.09 26.97
N ALA A 59 -26.24 -14.83 25.86
CA ALA A 59 -27.21 -14.65 24.78
C ALA A 59 -28.66 -14.93 25.23
N ASN A 60 -28.89 -16.03 25.95
CA ASN A 60 -30.22 -16.41 26.44
C ASN A 60 -30.73 -15.44 27.52
N LYS A 61 -29.80 -14.89 28.33
CA LYS A 61 -30.11 -13.91 29.39
C LYS A 61 -30.64 -12.61 28.82
N ARG A 62 -30.05 -12.15 27.70
CA ARG A 62 -30.46 -10.94 27.00
C ARG A 62 -31.85 -11.08 26.40
N GLN A 63 -32.08 -12.11 25.58
CA GLN A 63 -33.37 -12.30 24.91
C GLN A 63 -34.50 -12.40 25.94
N MET A 64 -34.25 -13.13 27.02
CA MET A 64 -35.24 -13.28 28.08
C MET A 64 -35.47 -11.99 28.88
N LEU A 65 -34.44 -11.23 29.25
CA LEU A 65 -34.64 -9.93 29.92
C LEU A 65 -35.34 -8.92 29.01
N SER A 66 -35.06 -8.94 27.69
CA SER A 66 -35.74 -8.08 26.71
C SER A 66 -37.23 -8.42 26.64
N SER A 67 -37.57 -9.71 26.53
CA SER A 67 -38.96 -10.19 26.58
C SER A 67 -39.63 -9.87 27.92
N MET A 68 -38.93 -9.95 29.04
CA MET A 68 -39.45 -9.57 30.36
C MET A 68 -39.74 -8.07 30.46
N LEU A 69 -38.94 -7.21 29.82
CA LEU A 69 -39.23 -5.77 29.75
C LEU A 69 -40.44 -5.49 28.86
N GLU A 70 -40.50 -6.10 27.68
CA GLU A 70 -41.61 -5.93 26.73
C GLU A 70 -42.95 -6.42 27.29
N SER A 71 -42.93 -7.50 28.07
CA SER A 71 -44.12 -8.08 28.73
C SER A 71 -44.44 -7.46 30.09
N GLY A 72 -43.72 -6.41 30.53
CA GLY A 72 -43.97 -5.73 31.81
C GLY A 72 -43.66 -6.56 33.06
N GLN A 73 -42.86 -7.63 32.92
CA GLN A 73 -42.48 -8.53 34.03
C GLN A 73 -41.32 -7.98 34.87
N VAL A 74 -40.64 -6.92 34.42
CA VAL A 74 -39.64 -6.19 35.20
C VAL A 74 -40.35 -5.04 35.94
N PRO A 75 -40.15 -4.86 37.26
CA PRO A 75 -40.71 -3.73 37.98
C PRO A 75 -40.24 -2.38 37.40
N PRO A 76 -41.10 -1.35 37.26
CA PRO A 76 -40.73 -0.06 36.65
C PRO A 76 -39.47 0.58 37.25
N ARG A 77 -39.29 0.50 38.57
CA ARG A 77 -38.10 0.99 39.27
C ARG A 77 -36.78 0.34 38.81
N LEU A 78 -36.85 -0.87 38.24
CA LEU A 78 -35.70 -1.63 37.75
C LEU A 78 -35.51 -1.51 36.24
N HIS A 79 -36.39 -0.82 35.50
CA HIS A 79 -36.29 -0.69 34.04
C HIS A 79 -34.93 -0.10 33.62
N ALA A 80 -34.50 0.99 34.24
CA ALA A 80 -33.21 1.61 33.93
C ALA A 80 -32.02 0.67 34.22
N ALA A 81 -32.09 -0.15 35.27
CA ALA A 81 -31.06 -1.16 35.56
C ALA A 81 -31.10 -2.33 34.55
N ALA A 82 -32.30 -2.74 34.13
CA ALA A 82 -32.50 -3.79 33.13
C ALA A 82 -32.02 -3.37 31.74
N THR A 83 -32.32 -2.15 31.30
CA THR A 83 -31.80 -1.59 30.05
C THR A 83 -30.29 -1.48 30.08
N ARG A 84 -29.69 -1.01 31.19
CA ARG A 84 -28.23 -1.00 31.39
C ARG A 84 -27.63 -2.41 31.31
N LEU A 85 -28.30 -3.41 31.87
CA LEU A 85 -27.83 -4.80 31.86
C LEU A 85 -27.95 -5.45 30.47
N ILE A 86 -29.02 -5.16 29.72
CA ILE A 86 -29.16 -5.57 28.30
C ILE A 86 -28.05 -4.95 27.47
N MET A 87 -27.77 -3.65 27.63
CA MET A 87 -26.69 -2.98 26.93
C MET A 87 -25.33 -3.58 27.30
N ALA A 88 -25.08 -3.87 28.58
CA ALA A 88 -23.85 -4.55 29.02
C ALA A 88 -23.71 -5.95 28.40
N TRP A 89 -24.81 -6.69 28.21
CA TRP A 89 -24.83 -7.98 27.52
C TRP A 89 -24.81 -7.89 25.99
N THR A 90 -25.01 -6.70 25.43
CA THR A 90 -24.91 -6.47 23.99
C THR A 90 -23.45 -6.22 23.66
N SER A 91 -22.73 -7.22 23.17
CA SER A 91 -21.48 -6.97 22.47
C SER A 91 -21.80 -6.52 21.06
N GLU A 92 -21.34 -5.34 20.66
CA GLU A 92 -21.37 -4.98 19.25
C GLU A 92 -20.50 -5.95 18.46
N THR A 93 -21.01 -6.43 17.32
CA THR A 93 -20.16 -7.12 16.35
C THR A 93 -19.22 -6.08 15.78
N PRO A 94 -17.91 -6.21 15.97
CA PRO A 94 -17.02 -5.15 15.51
C PRO A 94 -16.93 -5.13 13.98
N LEU A 95 -16.53 -3.98 13.43
CA LEU A 95 -16.40 -3.79 11.99
C LEU A 95 -15.34 -4.73 11.39
N ARG A 96 -15.65 -5.30 10.22
CA ARG A 96 -14.76 -6.21 9.46
C ARG A 96 -14.53 -5.65 8.06
N GLY A 97 -13.30 -5.73 7.57
CA GLY A 97 -12.97 -5.51 6.16
C GLY A 97 -13.39 -6.71 5.29
N PRO A 98 -13.56 -6.52 3.96
CA PRO A 98 -13.96 -7.58 3.03
C PRO A 98 -12.95 -8.74 2.90
N HIS A 99 -11.70 -8.54 3.34
CA HIS A 99 -10.62 -9.53 3.27
C HIS A 99 -10.05 -9.93 4.64
N GLU A 100 -10.68 -9.52 5.74
CA GLU A 100 -10.19 -9.87 7.07
C GLU A 100 -10.56 -11.31 7.44
N VAL A 101 -9.53 -12.10 7.77
CA VAL A 101 -9.66 -13.44 8.36
C VAL A 101 -10.42 -13.32 9.69
N GLU A 102 -11.16 -14.37 10.06
CA GLU A 102 -11.89 -14.44 11.32
C GLU A 102 -10.98 -14.17 12.53
N GLU A 103 -11.02 -12.94 13.07
CA GLU A 103 -10.28 -12.56 14.27
C GLU A 103 -11.01 -13.06 15.52
N ASP A 104 -10.28 -13.70 16.44
CA ASP A 104 -10.82 -14.20 17.71
C ASP A 104 -11.35 -13.04 18.57
N VAL A 105 -12.68 -12.98 18.76
CA VAL A 105 -13.33 -12.08 19.72
C VAL A 105 -12.92 -12.50 21.12
N MET A 106 -12.29 -11.59 21.87
CA MET A 106 -11.73 -11.90 23.18
C MET A 106 -12.71 -11.54 24.29
N SER A 107 -13.36 -12.56 24.87
CA SER A 107 -14.21 -12.38 26.07
C SER A 107 -13.41 -12.42 27.39
N SER A 108 -12.21 -13.01 27.34
CA SER A 108 -11.25 -13.04 28.44
C SER A 108 -9.84 -13.20 27.88
N TYR A 109 -8.82 -12.82 28.65
CA TYR A 109 -7.42 -13.00 28.23
C TYR A 109 -6.54 -13.40 29.41
N ARG A 110 -5.58 -14.27 29.14
CA ARG A 110 -4.53 -14.65 30.08
C ARG A 110 -3.20 -14.79 29.33
N GLY A 111 -2.21 -13.97 29.66
CA GLY A 111 -0.90 -13.99 29.02
C GLY A 111 -0.01 -12.85 29.52
N SER A 112 1.23 -12.76 29.03
CA SER A 112 2.18 -11.71 29.45
C SER A 112 2.15 -10.44 28.60
N GLY A 113 1.37 -10.43 27.52
CA GLY A 113 1.30 -9.30 26.59
C GLY A 113 0.69 -9.71 25.25
N THR A 114 -0.01 -8.78 24.62
CA THR A 114 -0.68 -8.95 23.33
C THR A 114 -1.06 -7.58 22.74
N MET A 115 -1.51 -7.60 21.49
CA MET A 115 -2.14 -6.46 20.84
C MET A 115 -3.62 -6.71 20.65
N PHE A 116 -4.44 -5.79 21.16
CA PHE A 116 -5.87 -5.75 20.89
C PHE A 116 -6.21 -4.73 19.82
N ARG A 117 -7.31 -4.98 19.12
CA ARG A 117 -7.96 -4.05 18.20
C ARG A 117 -9.41 -3.85 18.63
N TYR A 118 -9.84 -2.60 18.73
CA TYR A 118 -11.19 -2.18 19.08
C TYR A 118 -11.83 -1.47 17.88
N SER A 119 -13.02 -1.91 17.50
CA SER A 119 -13.89 -1.26 16.51
C SER A 119 -15.36 -1.52 16.86
N GLY A 120 -16.30 -0.74 16.35
CA GLY A 120 -17.72 -0.91 16.67
C GLY A 120 -18.61 0.06 15.89
N SER A 121 -19.85 0.23 16.32
CA SER A 121 -20.76 1.24 15.75
C SER A 121 -20.17 2.66 15.87
N TRP A 122 -19.44 2.90 16.97
CA TRP A 122 -18.72 4.15 17.25
C TRP A 122 -17.52 4.42 16.35
N SER A 123 -17.10 3.47 15.52
CA SER A 123 -16.01 3.67 14.57
C SER A 123 -16.37 4.62 13.43
N ARG A 124 -17.66 4.81 13.16
CA ARG A 124 -18.12 5.65 12.06
C ARG A 124 -17.98 7.13 12.42
N VAL A 125 -17.35 7.89 11.53
CA VAL A 125 -17.25 9.35 11.63
C VAL A 125 -18.11 9.97 10.54
N ASP A 126 -19.25 10.54 10.94
CA ASP A 126 -20.18 11.20 10.02
C ASP A 126 -19.68 12.59 9.64
N ASP A 127 -18.91 12.66 8.55
CA ASP A 127 -18.46 13.92 7.93
C ASP A 127 -18.55 13.80 6.40
N ALA A 128 -19.49 14.54 5.82
CA ALA A 128 -19.76 14.49 4.37
C ALA A 128 -18.56 14.95 3.53
N ALA A 129 -17.74 15.89 4.03
CA ALA A 129 -16.60 16.39 3.30
C ALA A 129 -15.47 15.34 3.25
N MET A 130 -15.24 14.61 4.35
CA MET A 130 -14.28 13.50 4.36
C MET A 130 -14.74 12.33 3.50
N SER A 131 -16.03 11.97 3.55
CA SER A 131 -16.60 10.94 2.67
C SER A 131 -16.46 11.31 1.19
N ALA A 132 -16.72 12.57 0.82
CA ALA A 132 -16.53 13.06 -0.54
C ALA A 132 -15.07 12.93 -1.02
N VAL A 133 -14.09 13.17 -0.15
CA VAL A 133 -12.67 12.96 -0.46
C VAL A 133 -12.36 11.47 -0.72
N LEU A 134 -12.90 10.56 0.09
CA LEU A 134 -12.73 9.12 -0.13
C LEU A 134 -13.38 8.66 -1.43
N VAL A 135 -14.58 9.16 -1.76
CA VAL A 135 -15.27 8.86 -3.03
C VAL A 135 -14.46 9.34 -4.23
N ALA A 136 -13.96 10.58 -4.19
CA ALA A 136 -13.29 11.19 -5.34
C ALA A 136 -11.85 10.70 -5.54
N LYS A 137 -11.11 10.42 -4.47
CA LYS A 137 -9.67 10.14 -4.51
C LYS A 137 -9.29 8.73 -4.10
N GLY A 138 -10.20 7.95 -3.52
CA GLY A 138 -9.91 6.60 -3.01
C GLY A 138 -8.68 6.59 -2.09
N HIS A 139 -7.73 5.70 -2.39
CA HIS A 139 -6.47 5.60 -1.66
C HIS A 139 -5.66 6.91 -1.62
N ASN A 140 -5.72 7.73 -2.69
CA ASN A 140 -5.00 9.02 -2.74
C ASN A 140 -5.59 10.07 -1.79
N GLY A 141 -6.80 9.86 -1.26
CA GLY A 141 -7.47 10.73 -0.30
C GLY A 141 -7.13 10.44 1.16
N ILE A 142 -6.50 9.29 1.47
CA ILE A 142 -6.33 8.80 2.86
C ILE A 142 -5.57 9.81 3.73
N SER A 143 -4.47 10.37 3.24
CA SER A 143 -3.65 11.32 4.02
C SER A 143 -4.44 12.57 4.39
N GLU A 144 -5.22 13.10 3.46
CA GLU A 144 -6.08 14.27 3.66
C GLU A 144 -7.16 13.98 4.71
N VAL A 145 -7.83 12.82 4.61
CA VAL A 145 -8.85 12.38 5.57
C VAL A 145 -8.24 12.19 6.96
N CYS A 146 -7.09 11.54 7.07
CA CYS A 146 -6.41 11.36 8.37
C CYS A 146 -6.02 12.69 9.01
N SER A 147 -5.57 13.67 8.22
CA SER A 147 -5.24 15.01 8.73
C SER A 147 -6.47 15.72 9.30
N ARG A 148 -7.64 15.55 8.68
CA ARG A 148 -8.89 16.12 9.20
C ARG A 148 -9.39 15.39 10.45
N LEU A 149 -9.33 14.05 10.46
CA LEU A 149 -9.71 13.23 11.60
C LEU A 149 -8.90 13.58 12.86
N LYS A 150 -7.62 13.92 12.73
CA LYS A 150 -6.77 14.36 13.85
C LYS A 150 -7.33 15.54 14.62
N CYS A 151 -8.09 16.42 14.00
CA CYS A 151 -8.66 17.60 14.68
C CYS A 151 -10.18 17.47 14.87
N HIS A 152 -10.79 16.36 14.47
CA HIS A 152 -12.24 16.20 14.50
C HIS A 152 -12.74 16.02 15.94
N PRO A 153 -13.72 16.81 16.43
CA PRO A 153 -14.16 16.78 17.83
C PRO A 153 -14.62 15.42 18.32
N TYR A 154 -15.38 14.68 17.50
CA TYR A 154 -15.81 13.31 17.84
C TYR A 154 -14.62 12.35 18.02
N VAL A 155 -13.60 12.48 17.17
CA VAL A 155 -12.41 11.61 17.19
C VAL A 155 -11.55 11.91 18.41
N GLN A 156 -11.39 13.19 18.75
CA GLN A 156 -10.71 13.62 19.98
C GLN A 156 -11.44 13.12 21.24
N GLY A 157 -12.77 13.31 21.32
CA GLY A 157 -13.55 12.82 22.46
C GLY A 157 -13.49 11.29 22.60
N LEU A 158 -13.54 10.56 21.48
CA LEU A 158 -13.38 9.10 21.48
C LEU A 158 -11.99 8.68 22.00
N TRP A 159 -10.93 9.43 21.64
CA TRP A 159 -9.58 9.16 22.10
C TRP A 159 -9.38 9.45 23.59
N ASP A 160 -10.01 10.50 24.11
CA ASP A 160 -9.98 10.85 25.53
C ASP A 160 -10.68 9.77 26.37
N GLU A 161 -11.85 9.32 25.92
CA GLU A 161 -12.56 8.20 26.55
C GLU A 161 -11.73 6.91 26.53
N PHE A 162 -11.10 6.59 25.40
CA PHE A 162 -10.22 5.42 25.31
C PHE A 162 -9.00 5.56 26.22
N SER A 163 -8.45 6.77 26.35
CA SER A 163 -7.32 7.05 27.23
C SER A 163 -7.67 6.84 28.70
N ALA A 164 -8.88 7.24 29.13
CA ALA A 164 -9.39 6.97 30.47
C ALA A 164 -9.61 5.47 30.71
N PHE A 165 -10.23 4.77 29.74
CA PHE A 165 -10.41 3.32 29.76
C PHE A 165 -9.07 2.57 29.91
N ARG A 166 -8.09 2.92 29.08
CA ARG A 166 -6.72 2.40 29.14
C ARG A 166 -6.08 2.66 30.50
N GLN A 167 -6.22 3.86 31.05
CA GLN A 167 -5.63 4.20 32.35
C GLN A 167 -6.22 3.34 33.47
N GLN A 168 -7.54 3.10 33.45
CA GLN A 168 -8.18 2.17 34.37
C GLN A 168 -7.62 0.75 34.23
N LEU A 169 -7.47 0.25 33.00
CA LEU A 169 -6.88 -1.07 32.75
C LEU A 169 -5.45 -1.16 33.29
N VAL A 170 -4.60 -0.19 32.97
CA VAL A 170 -3.19 -0.19 33.40
C VAL A 170 -3.09 -0.09 34.93
N SER A 171 -3.94 0.70 35.58
CA SER A 171 -3.93 0.86 37.05
C SER A 171 -4.39 -0.39 37.81
N SER A 172 -5.22 -1.23 37.18
CA SER A 172 -5.81 -2.43 37.80
C SER A 172 -5.10 -3.74 37.43
N THR A 173 -4.03 -3.66 36.64
CA THR A 173 -3.31 -4.84 36.12
C THR A 173 -1.80 -4.68 36.23
N PRO A 174 -1.01 -5.76 36.10
CA PRO A 174 0.45 -5.66 36.18
C PRO A 174 1.11 -5.12 34.89
N ILE A 175 0.35 -4.48 33.98
CA ILE A 175 0.89 -3.92 32.73
C ILE A 175 2.01 -2.91 33.04
N THR A 176 3.17 -3.13 32.44
CA THR A 176 4.32 -2.21 32.59
C THR A 176 4.55 -1.37 31.35
N ARG A 177 4.29 -1.92 30.16
CA ARG A 177 4.44 -1.23 28.89
C ARG A 177 3.14 -1.25 28.11
N TRP A 178 2.83 -0.13 27.47
CA TRP A 178 1.66 0.02 26.63
C TRP A 178 1.90 1.01 25.50
N THR A 179 1.24 0.75 24.37
CA THR A 179 1.14 1.65 23.22
C THR A 179 -0.28 1.55 22.68
N ALA A 180 -0.91 2.70 22.49
CA ALA A 180 -2.21 2.81 21.85
C ALA A 180 -2.07 3.64 20.57
N ALA A 181 -2.79 3.26 19.52
CA ALA A 181 -2.88 4.02 18.28
C ALA A 181 -4.30 3.97 17.73
N MET A 182 -4.82 5.12 17.33
CA MET A 182 -6.04 5.24 16.55
C MET A 182 -5.66 5.39 15.08
N GLU A 183 -6.25 4.54 14.24
CA GLU A 183 -5.97 4.46 12.81
C GLU A 183 -7.29 4.50 12.01
N LEU A 184 -7.24 5.05 10.80
CA LEU A 184 -8.29 4.89 9.80
C LEU A 184 -8.29 3.43 9.34
N HIS A 185 -9.44 2.78 9.38
CA HIS A 185 -9.65 1.47 8.79
C HIS A 185 -9.78 1.61 7.27
N VAL A 186 -8.64 1.75 6.58
CA VAL A 186 -8.59 2.08 5.15
C VAL A 186 -9.48 1.17 4.31
N GLU A 187 -9.33 -0.15 4.44
CA GLU A 187 -10.08 -1.12 3.64
C GLU A 187 -11.60 -1.03 3.88
N ALA A 188 -12.04 -1.07 5.14
CA ALA A 188 -13.46 -0.96 5.47
C ALA A 188 -14.04 0.41 5.08
N SER A 189 -13.24 1.48 5.19
CA SER A 189 -13.68 2.84 4.83
C SER A 189 -13.93 2.98 3.34
N LEU A 190 -13.08 2.37 2.51
CA LEU A 190 -13.20 2.39 1.04
C LEU A 190 -14.21 1.36 0.53
N ALA A 191 -14.38 0.23 1.22
CA ALA A 191 -15.34 -0.82 0.86
C ALA A 191 -16.78 -0.47 1.25
N ALA A 192 -16.99 0.49 2.15
CA ALA A 192 -18.32 0.98 2.45
C ALA A 192 -18.98 1.60 1.21
N ASN A 193 -20.31 1.49 1.12
CA ASN A 193 -21.07 2.02 -0.01
C ASN A 193 -22.15 3.02 0.47
N PRO A 194 -21.93 4.34 0.29
CA PRO A 194 -20.71 4.97 -0.24
C PRO A 194 -19.52 4.91 0.74
N PRO A 195 -18.27 5.12 0.27
CA PRO A 195 -17.09 5.22 1.13
C PRO A 195 -17.27 6.23 2.27
N ILE A 196 -16.94 5.80 3.49
CA ILE A 196 -17.09 6.61 4.72
C ILE A 196 -15.88 6.41 5.64
N PRO A 197 -15.44 7.43 6.40
CA PRO A 197 -14.35 7.26 7.35
C PRO A 197 -14.75 6.36 8.53
N LEU A 198 -14.03 5.25 8.69
CA LEU A 198 -14.17 4.33 9.82
C LEU A 198 -12.86 4.29 10.60
N VAL A 199 -12.89 4.57 11.90
CA VAL A 199 -11.70 4.53 12.78
C VAL A 199 -11.68 3.29 13.66
N HIS A 200 -10.49 2.82 14.01
CA HIS A 200 -10.31 1.74 14.98
C HIS A 200 -9.12 2.05 15.89
N ILE A 201 -9.07 1.39 17.05
CA ILE A 201 -8.04 1.62 18.05
C ILE A 201 -7.28 0.33 18.32
N HIS A 202 -5.97 0.39 18.15
CA HIS A 202 -5.05 -0.66 18.58
C HIS A 202 -4.51 -0.37 19.98
N PHE A 203 -4.37 -1.42 20.79
CA PHE A 203 -3.78 -1.36 22.12
C PHE A 203 -2.81 -2.53 22.33
N MET A 204 -1.51 -2.25 22.22
CA MET A 204 -0.43 -3.16 22.56
C MET A 204 -0.04 -2.97 24.01
N PHE A 205 0.10 -4.06 24.75
CA PHE A 205 0.61 -4.02 26.12
C PHE A 205 1.42 -5.27 26.46
N ASP A 206 2.31 -5.13 27.45
CA ASP A 206 2.98 -6.26 28.07
C ASP A 206 3.34 -5.99 29.54
N ALA A 207 3.61 -7.09 30.23
CA ALA A 207 4.17 -7.14 31.56
C ALA A 207 5.25 -8.22 31.57
N ILE A 208 6.48 -7.88 31.16
CA ILE A 208 7.60 -8.83 31.11
C ILE A 208 7.72 -9.58 32.44
N GLY A 209 7.61 -10.91 32.38
CA GLY A 209 7.74 -11.80 33.54
C GLY A 209 6.50 -11.92 34.43
N LYS A 210 5.39 -11.22 34.12
CA LYS A 210 4.12 -11.33 34.87
C LYS A 210 2.99 -11.79 33.96
N THR A 211 2.04 -12.53 34.53
CA THR A 211 0.81 -12.90 33.82
C THR A 211 -0.24 -11.82 34.05
N ILE A 212 -0.76 -11.27 32.96
CA ILE A 212 -1.94 -10.40 32.93
C ILE A 212 -3.15 -11.31 32.73
N SER A 213 -4.20 -11.10 33.51
CA SER A 213 -5.46 -11.82 33.36
C SER A 213 -6.62 -10.85 33.41
N PHE A 214 -7.42 -10.86 32.34
CA PHE A 214 -8.73 -10.21 32.31
C PHE A 214 -9.77 -11.31 32.40
N ARG A 215 -10.41 -11.45 33.57
CA ARG A 215 -11.47 -12.43 33.82
C ARG A 215 -12.79 -11.70 34.01
N ASN A 216 -13.84 -12.18 33.34
CA ASN A 216 -15.23 -11.71 33.42
C ASN A 216 -15.44 -10.25 32.95
N GLU A 217 -16.40 -10.03 32.05
CA GLU A 217 -16.86 -8.70 31.65
C GLU A 217 -17.28 -7.87 32.88
N PRO A 218 -16.93 -6.56 32.96
CA PRO A 218 -16.83 -5.64 31.82
C PRO A 218 -15.43 -5.10 31.48
N GLY A 219 -14.37 -5.51 32.18
CA GLY A 219 -13.08 -4.81 32.15
C GLY A 219 -12.38 -4.71 30.79
N LEU A 220 -12.66 -5.61 29.84
CA LEU A 220 -12.00 -5.62 28.53
C LEU A 220 -12.75 -4.83 27.45
N LYS A 221 -14.02 -4.48 27.68
CA LYS A 221 -14.90 -3.84 26.70
C LYS A 221 -14.69 -2.34 26.62
N PHE A 222 -14.63 -1.81 25.41
CA PHE A 222 -14.66 -0.37 25.15
C PHE A 222 -15.90 -0.02 24.34
N ARG A 223 -16.74 0.90 24.86
CA ARG A 223 -18.04 1.27 24.25
C ARG A 223 -18.87 0.05 23.80
N ASN A 224 -19.02 -0.93 24.69
CA ASN A 224 -19.72 -2.20 24.45
C ASN A 224 -19.13 -3.09 23.34
N SER A 225 -18.00 -2.70 22.74
CA SER A 225 -17.25 -3.53 21.81
C SER A 225 -16.22 -4.38 22.55
N GLN A 226 -16.18 -5.67 22.21
CA GLN A 226 -15.11 -6.57 22.63
C GLN A 226 -13.89 -6.37 21.73
N PRO A 227 -12.66 -6.44 22.27
CA PRO A 227 -11.50 -6.40 21.43
C PRO A 227 -11.33 -7.71 20.67
N TYR A 228 -10.63 -7.61 19.55
CA TYR A 228 -9.99 -8.74 18.92
C TYR A 228 -8.54 -8.83 19.31
N ARG A 229 -8.00 -10.04 19.27
CA ARG A 229 -6.55 -10.18 19.13
C ARG A 229 -6.16 -9.81 17.70
N SER A 230 -5.41 -8.73 17.55
CA SER A 230 -4.98 -8.27 16.23
C SER A 230 -4.18 -9.35 15.50
N LEU A 231 -4.35 -9.48 14.19
CA LEU A 231 -3.47 -10.31 13.35
C LEU A 231 -1.98 -9.91 13.45
N ALA A 232 -1.71 -8.64 13.75
CA ALA A 232 -0.37 -8.12 14.00
C ALA A 232 0.11 -8.38 15.45
N ALA A 233 -0.68 -9.07 16.27
CA ALA A 233 -0.30 -9.35 17.64
C ALA A 233 0.91 -10.30 17.66
N PRO A 234 1.90 -10.01 18.52
CA PRO A 234 3.07 -10.87 18.63
C PRO A 234 2.70 -12.29 19.09
N VAL A 235 3.24 -13.27 18.37
CA VAL A 235 3.12 -14.70 18.70
C VAL A 235 4.54 -15.25 18.88
N ALA A 236 5.02 -15.27 20.12
CA ALA A 236 6.32 -15.85 20.45
C ALA A 236 6.34 -16.41 21.88
N ARG A 237 7.13 -17.46 22.12
CA ARG A 237 7.33 -18.09 23.43
C ARG A 237 8.78 -17.94 23.90
N GLY A 238 9.01 -18.02 25.20
CA GLY A 238 10.35 -18.02 25.80
C GLY A 238 11.15 -16.74 25.51
N ARG A 239 12.45 -16.88 25.20
CA ARG A 239 13.37 -15.74 25.03
C ARG A 239 12.99 -14.82 23.85
N ALA A 240 12.24 -15.31 22.86
CA ALA A 240 11.79 -14.52 21.71
C ALA A 240 10.61 -13.59 22.04
N CYS A 241 9.94 -13.77 23.19
CA CYS A 241 8.74 -13.06 23.58
C CYS A 241 8.95 -11.54 23.68
N LYS A 242 10.08 -11.10 24.29
CA LYS A 242 10.42 -9.69 24.40
C LYS A 242 10.55 -9.02 23.02
N ARG A 243 11.26 -9.66 22.09
CA ARG A 243 11.45 -9.13 20.72
C ARG A 243 10.10 -8.97 20.01
N ALA A 244 9.21 -9.94 20.18
CA ALA A 244 7.88 -9.88 19.59
C ALA A 244 7.05 -8.72 20.20
N TYR A 245 7.11 -8.52 21.52
CA TYR A 245 6.46 -7.36 22.15
C TYR A 245 7.04 -6.03 21.69
N ASP A 246 8.37 -5.91 21.61
CA ASP A 246 9.04 -4.72 21.09
C ASP A 246 8.61 -4.43 19.65
N GLN A 247 8.45 -5.46 18.81
CA GLN A 247 7.91 -5.33 17.46
C GLN A 247 6.43 -4.88 17.46
N GLY A 248 5.59 -5.38 18.37
CA GLY A 248 4.21 -4.95 18.50
C GLY A 248 4.07 -3.49 18.95
N HIS A 249 4.89 -3.06 19.92
CA HIS A 249 4.95 -1.66 20.33
C HIS A 249 5.47 -0.77 19.19
N PHE A 250 6.50 -1.24 18.48
CA PHE A 250 7.01 -0.55 17.32
C PHE A 250 5.93 -0.43 16.25
N TYR A 251 5.18 -1.49 15.95
CA TYR A 251 4.14 -1.46 14.94
C TYR A 251 3.16 -0.31 15.16
N LEU A 252 2.83 0.08 16.39
CA LEU A 252 1.85 1.15 16.65
C LEU A 252 2.43 2.57 16.71
N THR A 253 3.73 2.76 16.55
CA THR A 253 4.38 4.07 16.79
C THR A 253 4.68 4.89 15.52
N PRO A 254 5.16 4.31 14.39
CA PRO A 254 5.40 5.05 13.16
C PRO A 254 4.16 5.78 12.63
N LEU A 255 4.39 6.91 11.96
CA LEU A 255 3.37 7.60 11.20
C LEU A 255 3.03 6.80 9.94
N LYS A 256 2.15 5.81 10.11
CA LYS A 256 1.67 5.00 8.99
C LYS A 256 0.68 5.74 8.12
N THR A 257 0.53 5.25 6.89
CA THR A 257 -0.69 5.46 6.11
C THR A 257 -1.91 5.07 6.95
N GLY A 258 -2.79 6.03 7.23
CA GLY A 258 -3.95 5.81 8.12
C GLY A 258 -3.75 6.23 9.58
N ALA A 259 -2.57 6.63 10.02
CA ALA A 259 -2.33 7.00 11.43
C ALA A 259 -3.01 8.33 11.82
N ILE A 260 -3.77 8.31 12.91
CA ILE A 260 -4.51 9.48 13.42
C ILE A 260 -3.89 9.95 14.74
N LEU A 261 -4.10 9.21 15.83
CA LEU A 261 -3.61 9.55 17.17
C LEU A 261 -2.79 8.39 17.74
N HIS A 262 -1.83 8.69 18.60
CA HIS A 262 -0.98 7.67 19.23
C HIS A 262 -0.51 8.14 20.60
N ALA A 263 -0.38 7.21 21.54
CA ALA A 263 0.27 7.42 22.82
C ALA A 263 1.02 6.16 23.27
N THR A 264 2.16 6.34 23.95
CA THR A 264 2.99 5.23 24.43
C THR A 264 3.74 5.61 25.69
N ASN A 265 3.94 4.66 26.61
CA ASN A 265 4.95 4.77 27.67
C ASN A 265 6.24 4.01 27.34
N ALA A 266 6.30 3.36 26.18
CA ALA A 266 7.45 2.60 25.68
C ALA A 266 7.90 3.15 24.32
N PRO A 267 8.50 4.35 24.28
CA PRO A 267 8.95 4.96 23.02
C PRO A 267 10.03 4.11 22.32
N PRO A 268 9.92 3.88 20.99
CA PRO A 268 10.93 3.18 20.22
C PRO A 268 12.25 3.95 20.25
N PHE A 269 13.37 3.24 20.05
CA PHE A 269 14.75 3.77 20.09
C PHE A 269 15.21 4.30 21.46
N LYS A 270 14.32 4.37 22.45
CA LYS A 270 14.63 4.72 23.85
C LYS A 270 14.40 3.54 24.77
N SER A 271 13.19 2.96 24.74
CA SER A 271 12.82 1.83 25.60
C SER A 271 13.24 0.47 25.04
N TYR A 272 13.48 0.38 23.73
CA TYR A 272 13.95 -0.83 23.05
C TYR A 272 14.63 -0.48 21.72
N ALA A 273 15.48 -1.38 21.24
CA ALA A 273 16.12 -1.27 19.93
C ALA A 273 15.14 -1.70 18.83
N VAL A 274 15.14 -0.97 17.72
CA VAL A 274 14.30 -1.25 16.54
C VAL A 274 15.13 -2.00 15.50
N SER A 275 14.56 -3.09 14.97
CA SER A 275 15.16 -3.86 13.88
C SER A 275 14.84 -3.19 12.53
N PRO A 276 15.81 -2.95 11.63
CA PRO A 276 15.53 -2.48 10.28
C PRO A 276 14.52 -3.35 9.52
N GLU A 277 14.49 -4.65 9.78
CA GLU A 277 13.57 -5.61 9.17
C GLU A 277 12.10 -5.31 9.52
N TRP A 278 11.83 -4.72 10.69
CA TRP A 278 10.48 -4.30 11.05
C TRP A 278 10.02 -3.11 10.19
N ILE A 279 10.93 -2.19 9.89
CA ILE A 279 10.67 -1.05 8.98
C ILE A 279 10.44 -1.58 7.57
N THR A 280 11.29 -2.50 7.10
CA THR A 280 11.17 -3.12 5.77
C THR A 280 9.82 -3.80 5.61
N SER A 281 9.39 -4.59 6.59
CA SER A 281 8.09 -5.28 6.54
C SER A 281 6.91 -4.31 6.48
N MET A 282 6.98 -3.18 7.18
CA MET A 282 5.93 -2.15 7.12
C MET A 282 5.95 -1.38 5.80
N TRP A 283 7.13 -1.10 5.25
CA TRP A 283 7.27 -0.44 3.96
C TRP A 283 6.81 -1.34 2.80
N GLN A 284 7.16 -2.63 2.83
CA GLN A 284 6.69 -3.63 1.86
C GLN A 284 5.16 -3.80 1.86
N GLY A 285 4.50 -3.56 3.00
CA GLY A 285 3.04 -3.58 3.10
C GLY A 285 2.37 -2.23 2.86
N ASP A 286 3.08 -1.27 2.23
CA ASP A 286 2.60 0.09 1.92
C ASP A 286 2.07 0.90 3.12
N LYS A 287 2.52 0.52 4.33
CA LYS A 287 2.13 1.22 5.57
C LYS A 287 2.99 2.44 5.82
N LEU A 288 4.14 2.58 5.15
CA LEU A 288 5.07 3.69 5.31
C LEU A 288 5.36 4.35 3.97
N SER A 289 5.48 5.68 3.97
CA SER A 289 6.04 6.39 2.81
C SER A 289 7.55 6.12 2.68
N PRO A 290 8.14 6.28 1.49
CA PRO A 290 9.59 6.19 1.28
C PRO A 290 10.39 7.09 2.24
N GLU A 291 9.91 8.31 2.47
CA GLU A 291 10.53 9.31 3.35
C GLU A 291 10.48 8.84 4.81
N SER A 292 9.31 8.38 5.25
CA SER A 292 9.11 7.85 6.60
C SER A 292 9.98 6.63 6.88
N ALA A 293 10.10 5.73 5.90
CA ALA A 293 10.98 4.57 5.99
C ALA A 293 12.46 4.99 6.15
N LYS A 294 12.94 5.92 5.30
CA LYS A 294 14.31 6.46 5.38
C LYS A 294 14.61 7.10 6.74
N GLU A 295 13.70 7.91 7.28
CA GLU A 295 13.84 8.51 8.60
C GLU A 295 13.97 7.46 9.72
N LEU A 296 13.20 6.37 9.64
CA LEU A 296 13.28 5.29 10.62
C LEU A 296 14.60 4.50 10.48
N TYR A 297 15.07 4.24 9.25
CA TYR A 297 16.38 3.59 9.03
C TYR A 297 17.53 4.42 9.58
N LEU A 298 17.50 5.75 9.43
CA LEU A 298 18.47 6.66 10.02
C LEU A 298 18.53 6.50 11.55
N LYS A 299 17.38 6.39 12.21
CA LYS A 299 17.28 6.18 13.67
C LYS A 299 17.80 4.81 14.11
N CYS A 300 17.74 3.78 13.27
CA CYS A 300 18.29 2.44 13.56
C CYS A 300 19.82 2.41 13.62
N LYS A 301 20.52 3.34 12.94
CA LYS A 301 21.99 3.42 12.86
C LYS A 301 22.69 2.13 12.35
N LYS A 302 21.96 1.22 11.70
CA LYS A 302 22.47 -0.07 11.20
C LYS A 302 22.25 -0.16 9.69
N HIS A 303 23.34 -0.37 8.94
CA HIS A 303 23.35 -0.46 7.46
C HIS A 303 22.52 0.63 6.76
N VAL A 304 22.55 1.86 7.31
CA VAL A 304 21.68 2.97 6.89
C VAL A 304 21.76 3.22 5.39
N LYS A 305 22.98 3.30 4.84
CA LYS A 305 23.20 3.52 3.41
C LYS A 305 22.48 2.49 2.54
N GLN A 306 22.69 1.21 2.83
CA GLN A 306 22.09 0.12 2.06
C GLN A 306 20.55 0.19 2.07
N TYR A 307 19.93 0.41 3.23
CA TYR A 307 18.46 0.49 3.31
C TYR A 307 17.91 1.74 2.60
N CYS A 308 18.57 2.90 2.74
CA CYS A 308 18.16 4.13 2.06
C CYS A 308 18.34 4.05 0.53
N ASP A 309 19.42 3.40 0.07
CA ASP A 309 19.69 3.15 -1.35
C ASP A 309 18.61 2.22 -1.94
N ASN A 310 18.23 1.15 -1.22
CA ASN A 310 17.15 0.26 -1.66
C ASN A 310 15.82 1.00 -1.86
N VAL A 311 15.43 1.89 -0.93
CA VAL A 311 14.22 2.71 -1.07
C VAL A 311 14.32 3.63 -2.29
N THR A 312 15.49 4.25 -2.51
CA THR A 312 15.70 5.17 -3.64
C THR A 312 15.65 4.44 -4.97
N SER A 313 16.32 3.30 -5.08
CA SER A 313 16.32 2.46 -6.28
C SER A 313 14.92 1.97 -6.62
N GLN A 314 14.14 1.54 -5.62
CA GLN A 314 12.75 1.10 -5.86
C GLN A 314 11.90 2.24 -6.43
N VAL A 315 11.96 3.45 -5.86
CA VAL A 315 11.22 4.61 -6.37
C VAL A 315 11.62 4.93 -7.81
N GLN A 316 12.92 4.91 -8.12
CA GLN A 316 13.42 5.15 -9.49
C GLN A 316 12.95 4.09 -10.48
N MET A 317 13.05 2.81 -10.11
CA MET A 317 12.62 1.70 -10.96
C MET A 317 11.11 1.74 -11.22
N THR A 318 10.30 2.06 -10.21
CA THR A 318 8.85 2.24 -10.38
C THR A 318 8.53 3.40 -11.32
N GLN A 319 9.23 4.54 -11.18
CA GLN A 319 9.05 5.67 -12.09
C GLN A 319 9.43 5.32 -13.54
N GLN A 320 10.53 4.59 -13.72
CA GLN A 320 10.98 4.13 -15.04
C GLN A 320 9.97 3.16 -15.68
N SER A 321 9.46 2.19 -14.92
CA SER A 321 8.42 1.26 -15.39
C SER A 321 7.15 2.02 -15.81
N ASN A 322 6.69 2.97 -14.98
CA ASN A 322 5.51 3.79 -15.29
C ASN A 322 5.73 4.63 -16.57
N LEU A 323 6.94 5.13 -16.79
CA LEU A 323 7.29 5.87 -18.00
C LEU A 323 7.29 4.96 -19.24
N GLN A 324 7.83 3.75 -19.13
CA GLN A 324 7.79 2.75 -20.19
C GLN A 324 6.36 2.35 -20.56
N GLU A 325 5.48 2.11 -19.57
CA GLU A 325 4.07 1.83 -19.81
C GLU A 325 3.36 2.98 -20.53
N ARG A 326 3.64 4.23 -20.13
CA ARG A 326 3.09 5.41 -20.81
C ARG A 326 3.60 5.55 -22.23
N GLN A 327 4.89 5.27 -22.47
CA GLN A 327 5.46 5.26 -23.82
C GLN A 327 4.81 4.17 -24.69
N ALA A 328 4.67 2.95 -24.17
CA ALA A 328 4.02 1.86 -24.88
C ALA A 328 2.55 2.18 -25.20
N ALA A 329 1.82 2.79 -24.27
CA ALA A 329 0.43 3.23 -24.50
C ALA A 329 0.35 4.31 -25.59
N ALA A 330 1.27 5.27 -25.59
CA ALA A 330 1.35 6.30 -26.62
C ALA A 330 1.70 5.70 -27.99
N GLN A 331 2.67 4.79 -28.05
CA GLN A 331 3.02 4.07 -29.28
C GLN A 331 1.84 3.26 -29.82
N ALA A 332 1.15 2.51 -28.97
CA ALA A 332 -0.03 1.74 -29.36
C ALA A 332 -1.16 2.63 -29.90
N ALA A 333 -1.35 3.82 -29.33
CA ALA A 333 -2.33 4.79 -29.83
C ALA A 333 -1.93 5.34 -31.21
N LEU A 334 -0.64 5.64 -31.43
CA LEU A 334 -0.13 6.12 -32.70
C LEU A 334 -0.16 5.04 -33.80
N LEU A 335 0.09 3.78 -33.46
CA LEU A 335 -0.03 2.66 -34.41
C LEU A 335 -1.43 2.52 -35.02
N ARG A 336 -2.49 2.96 -34.32
CA ARG A 336 -3.86 2.97 -34.88
C ARG A 336 -4.05 4.01 -35.99
N MET A 337 -3.19 5.03 -36.04
CA MET A 337 -3.22 6.09 -37.04
C MET A 337 -2.32 5.78 -38.24
N HIS A 338 -1.58 4.67 -38.19
CA HIS A 338 -0.56 4.24 -39.14
C HIS A 338 -1.15 3.97 -40.53
N ARG A 339 -0.73 4.73 -41.56
CA ARG A 339 -1.01 4.40 -42.97
C ARG A 339 0.13 3.62 -43.63
N PRO A 340 -0.12 2.94 -44.75
CA PRO A 340 0.95 2.30 -45.52
C PRO A 340 2.01 3.31 -45.95
N ARG A 341 3.28 2.89 -45.94
CA ARG A 341 4.40 3.71 -46.42
C ARG A 341 4.23 4.02 -47.91
N VAL A 342 4.64 5.22 -48.32
CA VAL A 342 4.58 5.64 -49.73
C VAL A 342 5.63 4.89 -50.56
N TYR A 343 5.28 4.46 -51.78
CA TYR A 343 6.26 3.88 -52.69
C TYR A 343 7.22 4.97 -53.20
N LEU A 344 8.52 4.78 -52.98
CA LEU A 344 9.58 5.63 -53.51
C LEU A 344 10.46 4.81 -54.43
N GLU A 345 10.42 5.08 -55.73
CA GLU A 345 11.14 4.32 -56.76
C GLU A 345 12.65 4.17 -56.45
N PRO A 346 13.42 5.22 -56.09
CA PRO A 346 14.85 5.05 -55.80
C PRO A 346 15.10 4.16 -54.57
N VAL A 347 14.18 4.16 -53.60
CA VAL A 347 14.30 3.30 -52.41
C VAL A 347 14.09 1.84 -52.80
N GLU A 348 13.05 1.57 -53.56
CA GLU A 348 12.59 0.21 -53.89
C GLU A 348 13.45 -0.44 -55.00
N GLN A 349 13.94 0.35 -55.96
CA GLN A 349 14.70 -0.17 -57.11
C GLN A 349 16.21 -0.05 -56.94
N GLU A 350 16.72 0.89 -56.14
CA GLU A 350 18.16 1.08 -55.98
C GLU A 350 18.68 0.79 -54.58
N PHE A 351 17.98 1.22 -53.52
CA PHE A 351 18.47 1.08 -52.16
C PHE A 351 18.27 -0.34 -51.61
N LEU A 352 17.02 -0.79 -51.52
CA LEU A 352 16.68 -2.09 -50.91
C LEU A 352 17.31 -3.31 -51.59
N PRO A 353 17.42 -3.38 -52.94
CA PRO A 353 18.03 -4.54 -53.60
C PRO A 353 19.50 -4.81 -53.20
N GLN A 354 20.23 -3.80 -52.73
CA GLN A 354 21.63 -3.96 -52.28
C GLN A 354 21.79 -4.90 -51.07
N PHE A 355 20.70 -5.18 -50.35
CA PHE A 355 20.70 -6.03 -49.16
C PHE A 355 20.27 -7.47 -49.46
N GLN A 356 19.95 -7.79 -50.73
CA GLN A 356 19.68 -9.16 -51.19
C GLN A 356 20.94 -9.86 -51.73
N VAL A 357 22.05 -9.12 -51.88
CA VAL A 357 23.31 -9.62 -52.43
C VAL A 357 24.48 -9.26 -51.52
N ASP A 358 25.52 -10.11 -51.56
CA ASP A 358 26.76 -9.83 -50.87
C ASP A 358 27.54 -8.71 -51.55
N ALA A 359 28.00 -7.75 -50.75
CA ALA A 359 28.73 -6.59 -51.24
C ALA A 359 29.67 -6.07 -50.15
N PHE A 360 30.93 -5.78 -50.50
CA PHE A 360 31.91 -5.25 -49.55
C PHE A 360 31.56 -3.85 -49.02
N ARG A 361 30.80 -3.07 -49.81
CA ARG A 361 30.32 -1.73 -49.48
C ARG A 361 28.94 -1.53 -50.10
N ARG A 362 28.08 -0.79 -49.42
CA ARG A 362 26.73 -0.45 -49.89
C ARG A 362 26.53 1.06 -49.87
N ARG A 363 25.63 1.57 -50.70
CA ARG A 363 25.19 2.96 -50.66
C ARG A 363 24.23 3.16 -49.49
N PHE A 364 24.32 4.28 -48.79
CA PHE A 364 23.36 4.67 -47.77
C PHE A 364 22.19 5.45 -48.36
N LEU A 365 21.04 5.44 -47.72
CA LEU A 365 19.86 6.20 -48.15
C LEU A 365 19.90 7.59 -47.50
N VAL A 366 19.53 8.63 -48.26
CA VAL A 366 19.29 9.98 -47.74
C VAL A 366 17.86 10.39 -48.09
N LEU A 367 17.08 10.69 -47.06
CA LEU A 367 15.76 11.30 -47.16
C LEU A 367 15.89 12.76 -46.74
N ASP A 368 15.95 13.65 -47.73
CA ASP A 368 16.04 15.09 -47.53
C ASP A 368 14.67 15.75 -47.72
N GLY A 369 14.45 16.92 -47.12
CA GLY A 369 13.27 17.75 -47.35
C GLY A 369 12.74 18.39 -46.07
N PRO A 370 11.66 19.19 -46.13
CA PRO A 370 11.12 19.91 -44.97
C PRO A 370 10.76 19.02 -43.76
N THR A 371 10.65 19.65 -42.59
CA THR A 371 10.15 19.00 -41.37
C THR A 371 8.70 18.51 -41.55
N LYS A 372 8.27 17.54 -40.74
CA LYS A 372 6.90 16.99 -40.70
C LYS A 372 6.44 16.22 -41.96
N LEU A 373 7.37 15.76 -42.79
CA LEU A 373 7.06 14.85 -43.90
C LEU A 373 7.09 13.36 -43.53
N GLY A 374 7.39 13.03 -42.26
CA GLY A 374 7.39 11.65 -41.77
C GLY A 374 8.59 10.82 -42.23
N LYS A 375 9.71 11.48 -42.56
CA LYS A 375 10.92 10.83 -43.09
C LYS A 375 11.48 9.75 -42.17
N THR A 376 11.60 10.05 -40.88
CA THR A 376 12.12 9.14 -39.84
C THR A 376 11.23 7.91 -39.70
N ILE A 377 9.91 8.10 -39.67
CA ILE A 377 8.96 6.99 -39.59
C ILE A 377 8.99 6.13 -40.86
N PHE A 378 9.06 6.77 -42.04
CA PHE A 378 9.24 6.06 -43.30
C PHE A 378 10.52 5.22 -43.30
N ALA A 379 11.65 5.79 -42.86
CA ALA A 379 12.93 5.09 -42.76
C ALA A 379 12.84 3.86 -41.84
N SER A 380 12.25 4.01 -40.66
CA SER A 380 12.04 2.90 -39.72
C SER A 380 11.11 1.82 -40.25
N SER A 381 10.15 2.17 -41.12
CA SER A 381 9.26 1.20 -41.78
C SER A 381 9.95 0.32 -42.82
N LEU A 382 11.19 0.63 -43.23
CA LEU A 382 11.93 -0.20 -44.20
C LEU A 382 12.36 -1.55 -43.62
N ALA A 383 12.76 -1.56 -42.35
CA ALA A 383 13.15 -2.77 -41.63
C ALA A 383 12.09 -3.26 -40.62
N GLY A 384 11.17 -2.39 -40.21
CA GLY A 384 10.31 -2.58 -39.05
C GLY A 384 10.84 -1.75 -37.86
N PRO A 385 9.98 -1.03 -37.11
CA PRO A 385 10.41 -0.24 -35.95
C PRO A 385 11.20 -1.04 -34.91
N GLU A 386 10.83 -2.31 -34.69
CA GLU A 386 11.50 -3.25 -33.80
C GLU A 386 12.89 -3.71 -34.27
N HIS A 387 13.18 -3.52 -35.56
CA HIS A 387 14.44 -3.87 -36.21
C HIS A 387 15.24 -2.63 -36.62
N THR A 388 14.86 -1.45 -36.15
CA THR A 388 15.50 -0.19 -36.49
C THR A 388 16.04 0.52 -35.24
N LEU A 389 17.32 0.87 -35.26
CA LEU A 389 17.89 1.78 -34.27
C LEU A 389 17.78 3.23 -34.78
N GLU A 390 16.97 4.04 -34.11
CA GLU A 390 16.86 5.48 -34.39
C GLU A 390 17.82 6.27 -33.50
N LEU A 391 18.62 7.15 -34.10
CA LEU A 391 19.59 7.99 -33.42
C LEU A 391 19.28 9.45 -33.70
N ASN A 392 19.09 10.25 -32.65
CA ASN A 392 19.07 11.69 -32.80
C ASN A 392 20.51 12.20 -33.02
N CYS A 393 20.77 12.71 -34.21
CA CYS A 393 22.05 13.23 -34.67
C CYS A 393 22.08 14.76 -34.75
N ALA A 394 21.03 15.44 -34.28
CA ALA A 394 20.96 16.90 -34.25
C ALA A 394 22.16 17.48 -33.50
N SER A 395 22.93 18.34 -34.17
CA SER A 395 24.14 18.98 -33.62
C SER A 395 25.25 18.02 -33.15
N SER A 396 25.16 16.72 -33.47
CA SER A 396 26.24 15.78 -33.19
C SER A 396 27.17 15.65 -34.40
N MET A 397 28.45 15.40 -34.15
CA MET A 397 29.44 15.05 -35.19
C MET A 397 29.83 13.57 -35.15
N GLU A 398 29.30 12.82 -34.18
CA GLU A 398 29.59 11.39 -34.00
C GLU A 398 28.34 10.65 -33.50
N PRO A 399 27.87 9.61 -34.23
CA PRO A 399 26.69 8.86 -33.82
C PRO A 399 27.00 7.90 -32.66
N ASN A 400 26.11 7.84 -31.67
CA ASN A 400 26.22 6.90 -30.55
C ASN A 400 25.54 5.57 -30.90
N LEU A 401 26.36 4.54 -31.16
CA LEU A 401 25.91 3.20 -31.56
C LEU A 401 26.04 2.16 -30.44
N ARG A 402 26.09 2.59 -29.17
CA ARG A 402 26.21 1.64 -28.05
C ARG A 402 25.03 0.68 -27.92
N ASP A 403 23.84 1.14 -28.30
CA ASP A 403 22.62 0.33 -28.27
C ASP A 403 22.46 -0.50 -29.55
N PHE A 404 23.40 -0.42 -30.50
CA PHE A 404 23.34 -1.20 -31.73
C PHE A 404 23.62 -2.69 -31.46
N ASN A 405 22.71 -3.55 -31.92
CA ASN A 405 22.83 -5.00 -31.86
C ASN A 405 22.59 -5.61 -33.25
N ASN A 406 23.58 -6.33 -33.79
CA ASN A 406 23.48 -6.99 -35.10
C ASN A 406 22.37 -8.05 -35.17
N ASP A 407 22.08 -8.72 -34.05
CA ASP A 407 21.10 -9.81 -34.03
C ASP A 407 19.66 -9.28 -34.11
N VAL A 408 19.47 -7.99 -33.81
CA VAL A 408 18.16 -7.33 -33.74
C VAL A 408 17.98 -6.31 -34.87
N HIS A 409 18.96 -5.43 -35.06
CA HIS A 409 18.82 -4.27 -35.93
C HIS A 409 19.26 -4.55 -37.36
N ARG A 410 18.36 -4.28 -38.30
CA ARG A 410 18.58 -4.37 -39.74
C ARG A 410 18.71 -2.98 -40.39
N ALA A 411 18.30 -1.92 -39.69
CA ALA A 411 18.49 -0.54 -40.10
C ALA A 411 18.98 0.34 -38.95
N ILE A 412 19.71 1.39 -39.31
CA ILE A 412 20.06 2.51 -38.44
C ILE A 412 19.57 3.79 -39.12
N VAL A 413 18.75 4.56 -38.41
CA VAL A 413 18.26 5.87 -38.84
C VAL A 413 19.04 6.95 -38.11
N PHE A 414 19.81 7.73 -38.85
CA PHE A 414 20.55 8.88 -38.36
C PHE A 414 19.69 10.13 -38.57
N ASP A 415 18.88 10.45 -37.56
CA ASP A 415 17.90 11.52 -37.63
C ASP A 415 18.53 12.90 -37.44
N GLU A 416 18.25 13.81 -38.36
CA GLU A 416 18.88 15.14 -38.47
C GLU A 416 20.40 15.11 -38.65
N ALA A 417 20.93 14.07 -39.33
CA ALA A 417 22.36 14.01 -39.63
C ALA A 417 22.78 14.95 -40.78
N SER A 418 23.98 15.51 -40.66
CA SER A 418 24.59 16.44 -41.63
C SER A 418 25.53 15.72 -42.61
N CYS A 419 25.80 16.35 -43.76
CA CYS A 419 26.82 15.88 -44.69
C CYS A 419 28.20 15.76 -44.02
N ALA A 420 28.54 16.71 -43.14
CA ALA A 420 29.81 16.72 -42.43
C ALA A 420 29.99 15.51 -41.50
N MET A 421 28.93 15.07 -40.81
CA MET A 421 28.97 13.84 -40.01
C MET A 421 29.26 12.63 -40.90
N VAL A 422 28.56 12.49 -42.02
CA VAL A 422 28.73 11.35 -42.94
C VAL A 422 30.14 11.31 -43.52
N LEU A 423 30.69 12.46 -43.92
CA LEU A 423 32.05 12.59 -44.43
C LEU A 423 33.13 12.28 -43.39
N ARG A 424 32.86 12.54 -42.10
CA ARG A 424 33.78 12.13 -41.03
C ARG A 424 33.77 10.62 -40.80
N HIS A 425 32.63 9.98 -41.06
CA HIS A 425 32.39 8.56 -40.80
C HIS A 425 32.17 7.73 -42.07
N LYS A 426 32.91 8.03 -43.17
CA LYS A 426 32.76 7.37 -44.49
C LYS A 426 32.68 5.85 -44.42
N LYS A 427 33.52 5.21 -43.59
CA LYS A 427 33.55 3.75 -43.41
C LYS A 427 32.30 3.19 -42.74
N LEU A 428 31.68 3.94 -41.82
CA LEU A 428 30.44 3.56 -41.15
C LEU A 428 29.29 3.54 -42.14
N PHE A 429 29.09 4.63 -42.87
CA PHE A 429 27.99 4.76 -43.83
C PHE A 429 28.11 3.84 -45.05
N GLN A 430 29.30 3.31 -45.34
CA GLN A 430 29.50 2.29 -46.38
C GLN A 430 29.21 0.86 -45.92
N GLY A 431 29.01 0.60 -44.62
CA GLY A 431 28.58 -0.71 -44.10
C GLY A 431 29.55 -1.86 -44.38
N GLY A 432 30.85 -1.62 -44.23
CA GLY A 432 31.90 -2.59 -44.59
C GLY A 432 31.92 -3.87 -43.75
N VAL A 433 32.60 -4.91 -44.26
CA VAL A 433 32.71 -6.23 -43.60
C VAL A 433 33.56 -6.23 -42.31
N GLN A 434 34.30 -5.16 -42.03
CA GLN A 434 35.20 -5.08 -40.88
C GLN A 434 34.57 -4.31 -39.72
N PRO A 435 34.84 -4.68 -38.46
CA PRO A 435 34.46 -3.87 -37.31
C PRO A 435 35.08 -2.47 -37.35
N LEU A 436 34.32 -1.50 -36.88
CA LEU A 436 34.69 -0.09 -36.80
C LEU A 436 34.84 0.30 -35.33
N GLU A 437 35.84 1.12 -35.02
CA GLU A 437 36.00 1.71 -33.69
C GLU A 437 35.42 3.13 -33.71
N LEU A 438 34.52 3.40 -32.77
CA LEU A 438 33.85 4.69 -32.58
C LEU A 438 34.19 5.26 -31.19
N ALA A 439 33.94 6.56 -31.00
CA ALA A 439 34.28 7.32 -29.81
C ALA A 439 35.78 7.29 -29.47
N SER A 440 36.62 7.26 -30.50
CA SER A 440 38.08 7.34 -30.36
C SER A 440 38.50 8.80 -30.07
N SER A 441 38.56 9.14 -28.78
CA SER A 441 39.16 10.39 -28.30
C SER A 441 40.63 10.18 -27.93
N ASN A 442 41.38 11.26 -27.65
CA ASN A 442 42.81 11.21 -27.29
C ASN A 442 43.14 10.26 -26.12
N THR A 443 42.18 9.94 -25.23
CA THR A 443 42.38 9.06 -24.08
C THR A 443 41.89 7.63 -24.31
N ASN A 444 41.18 7.38 -25.42
CA ASN A 444 40.56 6.10 -25.82
C ASN A 444 39.77 5.34 -24.74
N CYS A 445 39.40 5.98 -23.63
CA CYS A 445 38.77 5.31 -22.49
C CYS A 445 37.28 5.01 -22.68
N TYR A 446 36.66 5.55 -23.73
CA TYR A 446 35.25 5.37 -24.07
C TYR A 446 35.03 4.79 -25.46
N SER A 447 36.09 4.32 -26.14
CA SER A 447 35.95 3.74 -27.46
C SER A 447 35.25 2.39 -27.41
N TYR A 448 34.48 2.11 -28.45
CA TYR A 448 33.77 0.85 -28.59
C TYR A 448 33.78 0.41 -30.05
N LYS A 449 33.67 -0.91 -30.26
CA LYS A 449 33.66 -1.49 -31.61
C LYS A 449 32.24 -1.84 -32.01
N VAL A 450 31.90 -1.52 -33.25
CA VAL A 450 30.64 -1.90 -33.88
C VAL A 450 30.92 -2.59 -35.20
N TRP A 451 30.17 -3.63 -35.51
CA TRP A 451 30.18 -4.28 -36.82
C TRP A 451 28.82 -4.01 -37.45
N VAL A 452 28.76 -3.52 -38.68
CA VAL A 452 27.49 -3.02 -39.27
C VAL A 452 27.27 -3.56 -40.68
N TYR A 453 27.85 -4.73 -40.97
CA TYR A 453 27.73 -5.36 -42.27
C TYR A 453 26.28 -5.80 -42.52
N GLY A 454 25.74 -5.46 -43.68
CA GLY A 454 24.36 -5.81 -44.06
C GLY A 454 23.28 -4.95 -43.40
N THR A 455 23.65 -3.93 -42.62
CA THR A 455 22.71 -2.99 -42.00
C THR A 455 22.40 -1.82 -42.93
N MET A 456 21.12 -1.49 -43.08
CA MET A 456 20.68 -0.29 -43.82
C MET A 456 21.09 0.98 -43.09
N MET A 457 21.93 1.80 -43.74
CA MET A 457 22.31 3.12 -43.25
C MET A 457 21.37 4.16 -43.87
N ILE A 458 20.56 4.84 -43.06
CA ILE A 458 19.56 5.80 -43.54
C ILE A 458 19.75 7.13 -42.83
N VAL A 459 19.93 8.20 -43.59
CA VAL A 459 20.00 9.58 -43.12
C VAL A 459 18.67 10.26 -43.38
N THR A 460 18.11 10.90 -42.36
CA THR A 460 16.99 11.84 -42.52
C THR A 460 17.50 13.24 -42.21
N SER A 461 17.28 14.18 -43.11
CA SER A 461 17.80 15.55 -42.97
C SER A 461 16.80 16.57 -43.50
N ASN A 462 16.95 17.81 -43.03
CA ASN A 462 16.20 18.96 -43.52
C ASN A 462 17.08 19.92 -44.34
N THR A 463 18.39 19.69 -44.36
CA THR A 463 19.41 20.61 -44.86
C THR A 463 20.37 19.95 -45.85
N TRP A 464 20.21 18.66 -46.15
CA TRP A 464 21.20 17.88 -46.91
C TRP A 464 21.51 18.48 -48.27
N THR A 465 20.49 18.84 -49.06
CA THR A 465 20.72 19.45 -50.38
C THR A 465 21.46 20.78 -50.26
N ALA A 466 21.12 21.62 -49.28
CA ALA A 466 21.80 22.89 -49.08
C ALA A 466 23.27 22.69 -48.67
N GLU A 467 23.52 21.81 -47.70
CA GLU A 467 24.87 21.45 -47.27
C GLU A 467 25.70 20.87 -48.41
N LEU A 468 25.11 20.02 -49.25
CA LEU A 468 25.79 19.41 -50.40
C LEU A 468 26.28 20.45 -51.43
N HIS A 469 25.59 21.59 -51.56
CA HIS A 469 26.00 22.68 -52.45
C HIS A 469 27.14 23.53 -51.90
N GLU A 470 27.34 23.53 -50.58
CA GLU A 470 28.40 24.29 -49.90
C GLU A 470 29.73 23.50 -49.80
N LEU A 471 29.68 22.20 -50.05
CA LEU A 471 30.85 21.31 -49.97
C LEU A 471 31.83 21.48 -51.13
N SER A 472 33.07 21.02 -50.90
CA SER A 472 34.08 20.87 -51.95
C SER A 472 33.56 19.93 -53.06
N PRO A 473 33.98 20.13 -54.34
CA PRO A 473 33.56 19.25 -55.43
C PRO A 473 33.90 17.77 -55.18
N GLU A 474 35.01 17.49 -54.52
CA GLU A 474 35.46 16.13 -54.17
C GLU A 474 34.52 15.47 -53.16
N ASP A 475 34.20 16.16 -52.06
CA ASP A 475 33.32 15.61 -51.02
C ASP A 475 31.89 15.47 -51.51
N ALA A 476 31.39 16.45 -52.28
CA ALA A 476 30.07 16.38 -52.90
C ALA A 476 29.99 15.21 -53.90
N SER A 477 31.04 14.97 -54.69
CA SER A 477 31.12 13.81 -55.58
C SER A 477 31.11 12.51 -54.78
N TRP A 478 31.86 12.43 -53.68
CA TRP A 478 31.89 11.23 -52.84
C TRP A 478 30.51 10.89 -52.26
N LEU A 479 29.80 11.89 -51.71
CA LEU A 479 28.45 11.69 -51.17
C LEU A 479 27.46 11.24 -52.23
N ARG A 480 27.48 11.85 -53.43
CA ARG A 480 26.62 11.44 -54.55
C ARG A 480 26.88 10.01 -55.01
N SER A 481 28.15 9.59 -55.10
CA SER A 481 28.49 8.22 -55.51
C SER A 481 28.15 7.15 -54.46
N ASN A 482 28.08 7.52 -53.17
CA ASN A 482 27.87 6.58 -52.07
C ASN A 482 26.47 6.67 -51.43
N SER A 483 25.59 7.51 -51.97
CA SER A 483 24.22 7.66 -51.46
C SER A 483 23.18 7.35 -52.54
N VAL A 484 22.01 6.90 -52.08
CA VAL A 484 20.75 7.02 -52.84
C VAL A 484 20.03 8.22 -52.24
N HIS A 485 19.95 9.33 -52.96
CA HIS A 485 19.40 10.57 -52.45
C HIS A 485 17.96 10.79 -52.96
N VAL A 486 17.02 10.98 -52.03
CA VAL A 486 15.62 11.28 -52.33
C VAL A 486 15.22 12.60 -51.66
N TYR A 487 14.85 13.58 -52.49
CA TYR A 487 14.26 14.82 -52.00
C TYR A 487 12.74 14.67 -51.85
N CYS A 488 12.26 14.78 -50.61
CA CYS A 488 10.90 14.50 -50.21
C CYS A 488 10.06 15.79 -50.25
N THR A 489 9.05 15.82 -51.11
CA THR A 489 8.14 16.97 -51.26
C THR A 489 6.74 16.71 -50.71
N GLN A 490 6.42 15.44 -50.43
CA GLN A 490 5.14 15.00 -49.89
C GLN A 490 5.34 14.26 -48.58
N LYS A 491 4.24 14.10 -47.82
CA LYS A 491 4.28 13.26 -46.63
C LYS A 491 4.52 11.81 -47.04
N LEU A 492 5.63 11.24 -46.57
CA LEU A 492 5.98 9.84 -46.78
C LEU A 492 5.26 8.91 -45.81
N TYR A 493 4.70 9.51 -44.77
CA TYR A 493 4.14 8.83 -43.63
C TYR A 493 3.05 9.70 -42.99
N CYS A 494 1.87 9.13 -42.69
CA CYS A 494 0.76 9.78 -42.00
C CYS A 494 0.01 8.78 -41.14
#